data_AF-A0A0B2SA56-F1
#
_entry.id   AF-A0A0B2SA56-F1
#
_cell.length_a   1.000
_cell.length_b   1.000
_cell.length_c   1.000
_cell.angle_alpha   90.00
_cell.angle_beta   90.00
_cell.angle_gamma   90.00
#
_symmetry.space_group_name_H-M   'P 1'
#
loop_
_entity.id
_entity.type
_entity.pdbx_description
1 polymer ?
#
loop_
_entity_poly.entity_id
_entity_poly.type
_entity_poly.pdbx_seq_one_letter_code
_entity_poly.pdbx_strand_id
1 'polypeptide(L)'
;VYKIVAKLLSNRLKRVMSDIWKLKIPSKSLVFAWRLIRDRLPTRMNLRRQQVVINEVQCPFCGDVEEEAAHLFFSYKKILSIWWESLSWVGVATVLPQNPRDHYL
;
A
#
# COMPACT_ATOMS: atom_id res chain seq x y z
N VAL A 1 -5.56 17.11 -20.95
CA VAL A 1 -5.79 16.85 -19.51
C VAL A 1 -5.09 15.57 -19.03
N TYR A 2 -5.40 14.37 -19.57
CA TYR A 2 -4.81 13.09 -19.12
C TYR A 2 -3.28 13.01 -19.05
N LYS A 3 -2.55 13.51 -20.07
CA LYS A 3 -1.08 13.51 -20.09
C LYS A 3 -0.45 14.36 -18.97
N ILE A 4 -1.10 15.46 -18.59
CA ILE A 4 -0.63 16.36 -17.54
C ILE A 4 -0.81 15.69 -16.16
N VAL A 5 -2.00 15.12 -15.91
CA VAL A 5 -2.30 14.39 -14.67
C VAL A 5 -1.35 13.20 -14.50
N ALA A 6 -1.12 12.42 -15.56
CA ALA A 6 -0.17 11.30 -15.52
C ALA A 6 1.27 11.73 -15.21
N LYS A 7 1.72 12.87 -15.76
CA LYS A 7 3.06 13.41 -15.50
C LYS A 7 3.20 13.95 -14.07
N LEU A 8 2.16 14.59 -13.53
CA LEU A 8 2.13 15.06 -12.14
C LEU A 8 2.17 13.89 -11.15
N LEU A 9 1.37 12.84 -11.37
CA LEU A 9 1.40 11.62 -10.57
C LEU A 9 2.78 10.93 -10.64
N SER A 10 3.38 10.86 -11.84
CA SER A 10 4.73 10.33 -12.03
C SER A 10 5.78 11.12 -11.25
N ASN A 11 5.73 12.46 -11.31
CA ASN A 11 6.66 13.32 -10.59
C ASN A 11 6.48 13.21 -9.08
N ARG A 12 5.24 13.12 -8.60
CA ARG A 12 4.95 12.96 -7.17
C ARG A 12 5.46 11.63 -6.64
N LEU A 13 5.20 10.53 -7.35
CA LEU A 13 5.76 9.21 -7.03
C LEU A 13 7.29 9.24 -6.97
N LYS A 14 7.97 9.90 -7.91
CA LYS A 14 9.44 10.02 -7.88
C LYS A 14 9.95 10.68 -6.59
N ARG A 15 9.29 11.74 -6.12
CA ARG A 15 9.66 12.42 -4.88
C ARG A 15 9.50 11.52 -3.66
N VAL A 16 8.32 10.90 -3.51
CA VAL A 16 8.03 9.94 -2.43
C VAL A 16 9.08 8.82 -2.41
N MET A 17 9.42 8.26 -3.57
CA MET A 17 10.44 7.20 -3.64
C MET A 17 11.79 7.72 -3.16
N SER A 18 12.22 8.92 -3.59
CA SER A 18 13.47 9.54 -3.12
C SER A 18 13.49 9.66 -1.60
N ASP A 19 12.39 10.06 -0.98
CA ASP A 19 12.34 10.28 0.47
C ASP A 19 12.33 8.98 1.26
N ILE A 20 11.66 7.94 0.75
CA ILE A 20 11.70 6.60 1.35
C ILE A 20 13.13 6.06 1.36
N TRP A 21 13.88 6.18 0.27
CA TRP A 21 15.26 5.69 0.21
C TRP A 21 16.23 6.42 1.16
N LYS A 22 15.84 7.58 1.71
CA LYS A 22 16.63 8.32 2.72
C LYS A 22 16.33 7.88 4.16
N LEU A 23 15.29 7.07 4.38
CA LEU A 23 14.92 6.61 5.71
C LEU A 23 16.01 5.68 6.29
N LYS A 24 16.38 5.92 7.55
CA LYS A 24 17.34 5.09 8.29
C LYS A 24 16.67 3.85 8.87
N ILE A 25 16.14 2.99 8.00
CA ILE A 25 15.46 1.74 8.37
C ILE A 25 16.10 0.55 7.64
N PRO A 26 15.87 -0.70 8.08
CA PRO A 26 16.41 -1.87 7.40
C PRO A 26 16.01 -1.94 5.92
N SER A 27 16.91 -2.40 5.06
CA SER A 27 16.69 -2.47 3.61
C SER A 27 15.47 -3.30 3.21
N LYS A 28 15.15 -4.35 4.00
CA LYS A 28 13.94 -5.16 3.77
C LYS A 28 12.66 -4.31 3.91
N SER A 29 12.62 -3.42 4.90
CA SER A 29 11.49 -2.50 5.12
C SER A 29 11.39 -1.45 4.02
N LEU A 30 12.52 -0.93 3.54
CA LEU A 30 12.56 -0.02 2.38
C LEU A 30 11.97 -0.66 1.12
N VAL A 31 12.43 -1.88 0.80
CA VAL A 31 11.94 -2.63 -0.38
C VAL A 31 10.45 -2.94 -0.23
N PHE A 32 10.00 -3.29 0.98
CA PHE A 32 8.59 -3.52 1.26
C PHE A 32 7.75 -2.25 0.99
N ALA A 33 8.13 -1.10 1.55
CA ALA A 33 7.43 0.16 1.34
C ALA A 33 7.39 0.56 -0.15
N TRP A 34 8.52 0.40 -0.85
CA TRP A 34 8.59 0.63 -2.29
C TRP A 34 7.63 -0.27 -3.08
N ARG A 35 7.55 -1.57 -2.75
CA ARG A 35 6.61 -2.49 -3.40
C ARG A 35 5.17 -2.13 -3.09
N LEU A 36 4.87 -1.75 -1.85
CA LEU A 36 3.53 -1.37 -1.40
C LEU A 36 3.00 -0.16 -2.19
N ILE A 37 3.77 0.93 -2.25
CA ILE A 37 3.34 2.18 -2.91
C ILE A 37 3.15 2.00 -4.41
N ARG A 38 3.95 1.12 -5.03
CA ARG A 38 3.84 0.83 -6.46
C ARG A 38 2.77 -0.20 -6.81
N ASP A 39 2.05 -0.72 -5.81
CA ASP A 39 1.13 -1.86 -5.96
C ASP A 39 1.82 -3.06 -6.64
N ARG A 40 2.95 -3.48 -6.04
CA ARG A 40 3.83 -4.55 -6.53
C ARG A 40 4.08 -5.64 -5.48
N LEU A 41 3.26 -5.70 -4.44
CA LEU A 41 3.25 -6.83 -3.52
C LEU A 41 2.61 -8.05 -4.21
N PRO A 42 3.04 -9.27 -3.89
CA PRO A 42 2.53 -10.49 -4.50
C PRO A 42 1.15 -10.89 -3.93
N THR A 43 0.18 -9.99 -4.02
CA THR A 43 -1.21 -10.27 -3.66
C THR A 43 -1.89 -11.09 -4.76
N ARG A 44 -2.95 -11.85 -4.44
CA ARG A 44 -3.71 -12.61 -5.45
C ARG A 44 -4.13 -11.75 -6.63
N MET A 45 -4.60 -10.53 -6.39
CA MET A 45 -4.98 -9.61 -7.46
C MET A 45 -3.80 -9.18 -8.33
N ASN A 46 -2.64 -8.91 -7.74
CA ASN A 46 -1.45 -8.56 -8.53
C ASN A 46 -0.88 -9.75 -9.30
N LEU A 47 -0.91 -10.96 -8.72
CA LEU A 47 -0.51 -12.19 -9.42
C LEU A 47 -1.44 -12.50 -10.59
N ARG A 48 -2.75 -12.35 -10.41
CA ARG A 48 -3.74 -12.52 -11.49
C ARG A 48 -3.54 -11.50 -12.62
N ARG A 49 -3.23 -10.23 -12.29
CA ARG A 49 -2.85 -9.20 -13.28
C ARG A 49 -1.57 -9.57 -14.05
N GLN A 50 -0.70 -10.39 -13.47
CA GLN A 50 0.49 -10.95 -14.11
C GLN A 50 0.24 -12.30 -14.80
N GLN A 51 -1.02 -12.67 -15.04
CA GLN A 51 -1.42 -13.89 -15.73
C GLN A 51 -1.04 -15.19 -14.99
N VAL A 52 -0.76 -15.10 -13.68
CA VAL A 52 -0.66 -16.30 -12.83
C VAL A 52 -2.07 -16.85 -12.60
N VAL A 53 -2.24 -18.16 -12.77
CA VAL A 53 -3.52 -18.83 -12.54
C VAL A 53 -3.82 -18.84 -11.04
N ILE A 54 -4.83 -18.08 -10.63
CA ILE A 54 -5.32 -17.95 -9.27
C ILE A 54 -6.82 -18.26 -9.27
N ASN A 55 -7.22 -19.35 -8.61
CA ASN A 55 -8.61 -19.80 -8.59
C ASN A 55 -9.48 -18.98 -7.63
N GLU A 56 -8.92 -18.59 -6.49
CA GLU A 56 -9.62 -17.81 -5.46
C GLU A 56 -8.86 -16.51 -5.22
N VAL A 57 -9.54 -15.38 -5.43
CA VAL A 57 -8.93 -14.04 -5.27
C VAL A 57 -9.25 -13.42 -3.91
N GLN A 58 -10.12 -14.04 -3.12
CA GLN A 58 -10.55 -13.53 -1.82
C GLN A 58 -9.40 -13.46 -0.84
N CYS A 59 -9.44 -12.45 0.03
CA CYS A 59 -8.51 -12.25 1.11
C CYS A 59 -8.57 -13.44 2.07
N PRO A 60 -7.43 -14.09 2.37
CA PRO A 60 -7.39 -15.27 3.23
C PRO A 60 -7.76 -14.97 4.69
N PHE A 61 -7.83 -13.70 5.08
CA PHE A 61 -8.11 -13.29 6.45
C PHE A 61 -9.58 -12.94 6.71
N CYS A 62 -10.33 -12.54 5.68
CA CYS A 62 -11.75 -12.18 5.82
C CYS A 62 -12.68 -13.04 4.95
N GLY A 63 -12.20 -13.60 3.84
CA GLY A 63 -13.02 -14.39 2.92
C GLY A 63 -13.97 -13.59 2.02
N ASP A 64 -14.19 -12.30 2.31
CA ASP A 64 -15.28 -11.52 1.69
C ASP A 64 -14.82 -10.58 0.56
N VAL A 65 -13.59 -10.05 0.65
CA VAL A 65 -13.07 -9.02 -0.27
C VAL A 65 -11.85 -9.56 -1.00
N GLU A 66 -11.59 -9.11 -2.24
CA GLU A 66 -10.39 -9.48 -2.99
C GLU A 66 -9.09 -9.12 -2.23
N GLU A 67 -8.07 -9.97 -2.34
CA GLU A 67 -6.77 -9.75 -1.74
C GLU A 67 -5.99 -8.69 -2.53
N GLU A 68 -6.13 -7.46 -2.09
CA GLU A 68 -5.37 -6.30 -2.54
C GLU A 68 -4.54 -5.68 -1.42
N ALA A 69 -3.46 -5.00 -1.76
CA ALA A 69 -2.60 -4.35 -0.78
C ALA A 69 -3.35 -3.28 0.03
N ALA A 70 -4.29 -2.58 -0.61
CA ALA A 70 -5.19 -1.64 0.06
C ALA A 70 -6.01 -2.33 1.17
N HIS A 71 -6.67 -3.44 0.82
CA HIS A 71 -7.44 -4.21 1.79
C HIS A 71 -6.57 -4.71 2.95
N LEU A 72 -5.43 -5.34 2.63
CA LEU A 72 -4.54 -5.94 3.62
C LEU A 72 -3.95 -4.91 4.59
N PHE A 73 -3.59 -3.71 4.13
CA PHE A 73 -2.85 -2.75 4.95
C PHE A 73 -3.68 -1.57 5.46
N PHE A 74 -4.86 -1.31 4.90
CA PHE A 74 -5.61 -0.08 5.18
C PHE A 74 -7.10 -0.26 5.42
N SER A 75 -7.69 -1.42 5.12
CA SER A 75 -9.14 -1.63 5.34
C SER A 75 -9.46 -2.83 6.23
N TYR A 76 -8.54 -3.79 6.37
CA TYR A 76 -8.77 -4.97 7.20
C TYR A 76 -8.76 -4.62 8.69
N LYS A 77 -9.84 -4.99 9.38
CA LYS A 77 -10.13 -4.59 10.78
C LYS A 77 -8.99 -4.84 11.76
N LYS A 78 -8.30 -5.99 11.66
CA LYS A 78 -7.18 -6.31 12.57
C LYS A 78 -5.98 -5.40 12.34
N ILE A 79 -5.70 -5.06 11.08
CA ILE A 79 -4.57 -4.18 10.72
C ILE A 79 -4.89 -2.73 11.08
N LEU A 80 -6.14 -2.30 10.92
CA LEU A 80 -6.60 -1.00 11.40
C LEU A 80 -6.33 -0.82 12.91
N SER A 81 -6.59 -1.84 13.74
CA SER A 81 -6.29 -1.78 15.18
C SER A 81 -4.80 -1.54 15.47
N ILE A 82 -3.91 -2.19 14.72
CA ILE A 82 -2.46 -2.02 14.87
C ILE A 82 -2.04 -0.61 14.47
N TRP A 83 -2.63 -0.05 13.41
CA TRP A 83 -2.38 1.33 13.02
C TRP A 83 -2.83 2.30 14.10
N TRP A 84 -4.02 2.13 14.66
CA TRP A 84 -4.52 3.00 15.73
C TRP A 84 -3.62 2.98 16.96
N GLU A 85 -3.16 1.80 17.35
CA GLU A 85 -2.19 1.64 18.43
C GLU A 85 -0.86 2.33 18.10
N SER A 86 -0.30 2.08 16.91
CA SER A 86 0.96 2.68 16.46
C SER A 86 0.90 4.22 16.38
N LEU A 87 -0.22 4.76 15.87
CA LEU A 87 -0.45 6.20 15.76
C LEU A 87 -0.62 6.85 17.14
N SER A 88 -1.20 6.13 18.11
CA SER A 88 -1.32 6.60 19.49
C SER A 88 0.04 6.84 20.14
N TRP A 89 1.05 6.02 19.82
CA TRP A 89 2.40 6.14 20.36
C TRP A 89 3.12 7.43 19.92
N VAL A 90 2.72 7.98 18.77
CA VAL A 90 3.28 9.22 18.22
C VAL A 90 2.32 10.41 18.35
N GLY A 91 1.20 10.25 19.06
CA GLY A 91 0.22 11.32 19.29
C GLY A 91 -0.50 11.80 18.03
N VAL A 92 -0.59 10.97 16.99
CA VAL A 92 -1.23 11.33 15.72
C VAL A 92 -2.66 10.79 15.68
N ALA A 93 -3.62 11.67 15.46
CA ALA A 93 -5.02 11.29 15.17
C ALA A 93 -5.33 11.63 13.71
N THR A 94 -5.48 10.62 12.85
CA THR A 94 -5.78 10.78 11.42
C THR A 94 -6.68 9.67 10.92
N VAL A 95 -7.52 9.95 9.94
CA VAL A 95 -8.23 8.88 9.21
C VAL A 95 -7.22 8.14 8.34
N LEU A 96 -7.24 6.80 8.37
CA LEU A 96 -6.39 6.01 7.50
C LEU A 96 -6.93 6.07 6.06
N PRO A 97 -6.06 6.30 5.07
CA PRO A 97 -6.46 6.38 3.67
C PRO A 97 -6.89 5.00 3.16
N GLN A 98 -7.83 4.97 2.21
CA GLN A 98 -8.32 3.71 1.66
C GLN A 98 -7.33 3.04 0.68
N ASN A 99 -6.40 3.81 0.10
CA ASN A 99 -5.38 3.30 -0.82
C ASN A 99 -3.97 3.59 -0.30
N PRO A 100 -3.00 2.64 -0.45
CA PRO A 100 -1.61 2.88 -0.10
C PRO A 100 -1.04 4.13 -0.77
N ARG A 101 -1.46 4.45 -1.99
CA ARG A 101 -1.00 5.62 -2.72
C ARG A 101 -1.43 6.92 -2.07
N ASP A 102 -2.65 6.99 -1.55
CA ASP A 102 -3.20 8.19 -0.92
C ASP A 102 -2.58 8.46 0.46
N HIS A 103 -1.91 7.48 1.06
CA HIS A 103 -1.14 7.68 2.29
C HIS A 103 0.16 8.46 2.06
N TYR A 104 0.79 8.28 0.89
CA TYR A 104 2.11 8.82 0.62
C TYR A 104 2.13 9.92 -0.45
N LEU A 105 1.08 10.05 -1.28
CA LEU A 105 0.94 11.07 -2.35
C LEU A 105 -0.02 12.18 -1.95
#